data_AF-V6LQ16-F1
#
_entry.id   AF-V6LQ16-F1
#
_cell.length_a   1.000
_cell.length_b   1.000
_cell.length_c   1.000
_cell.angle_alpha   90.00
_cell.angle_beta   90.00
_cell.angle_gamma   90.00
#
_symmetry.space_group_name_H-M   'P 1'
#
loop_
_entity.id
_entity.type
_entity.pdbx_description
1 polymer ?
#
loop_
_entity_poly.entity_id
_entity_poly.type
_entity_poly.pdbx_seq_one_letter_code
_entity_poly.pdbx_strand_id
1 'polypeptide(L)' 'MRARTRWTHEQEEQLRQAYADYCGRWEVIRDNAFRGATVSQLKNKYYKLARAEPVVLKAAGGLANIALADIQLLARMLE' A
#
# COMPACT_ATOMS: atom_id res chain seq x y z
N MET A 1 29.84 -13.24 -2.73
CA MET A 1 28.78 -13.16 -3.76
C MET A 1 27.61 -12.40 -3.18
N ARG A 2 27.20 -11.26 -3.76
CA ARG A 2 25.99 -10.54 -3.32
C ARG A 2 24.77 -11.26 -3.90
N ALA A 3 24.15 -12.14 -3.13
CA ALA A 3 22.87 -12.73 -3.49
C ALA A 3 21.89 -11.56 -3.75
N ARG A 4 21.46 -11.38 -5.00
CA ARG A 4 20.32 -10.51 -5.31
C ARG A 4 19.13 -11.20 -4.68
N THR A 5 18.72 -10.74 -3.49
CA THR A 5 17.50 -11.20 -2.84
C THR A 5 16.36 -11.02 -3.85
N ARG A 6 15.89 -12.13 -4.40
CA ARG A 6 14.81 -12.14 -5.38
C ARG A 6 13.53 -11.87 -4.58
N TRP A 7 12.93 -10.72 -4.83
CA TRP A 7 11.64 -10.38 -4.23
C TRP A 7 10.61 -11.40 -4.71
N THR A 8 9.96 -12.09 -3.77
CA THR A 8 8.82 -12.96 -4.07
C THR A 8 7.53 -12.14 -4.13
N HIS A 9 6.49 -12.66 -4.78
CA HIS A 9 5.19 -12.02 -4.83
C HIS A 9 4.60 -11.75 -3.43
N GLU A 10 4.80 -12.67 -2.49
CA GLU A 10 4.39 -12.49 -1.09
C GLU A 10 5.10 -11.30 -0.43
N GLN A 11 6.39 -11.13 -0.67
CA GLN A 11 7.15 -9.99 -0.16
C GLN A 11 6.72 -8.67 -0.80
N GLU A 12 6.33 -8.69 -2.07
CA GLU A 12 5.80 -7.51 -2.76
C GLU A 12 4.44 -7.09 -2.18
N GLU A 13 3.55 -8.05 -1.92
CA GLU A 13 2.27 -7.80 -1.28
C GLU A 13 2.45 -7.26 0.14
N GLN A 14 3.33 -7.90 0.93
CA GLN A 14 3.65 -7.45 2.27
C GLN A 14 4.24 -6.04 2.29
N LEU A 15 5.03 -5.66 1.28
CA LEU A 15 5.56 -4.30 1.15
C LEU A 15 4.45 -3.29 0.82
N ARG A 16 3.48 -3.64 -0.03
CA ARG A 16 2.32 -2.79 -0.34
C ARG A 16 1.45 -2.58 0.89
N GLN A 17 1.13 -3.66 1.60
CA GLN A 17 0.30 -3.60 2.80
C GLN A 17 0.99 -2.80 3.91
N ALA A 18 2.27 -3.06 4.17
CA ALA A 18 3.03 -2.30 5.16
C ALA A 18 3.16 -0.82 4.78
N TYR A 19 3.28 -0.49 3.48
CA TYR A 19 3.26 0.90 3.04
C TYR A 19 1.91 1.58 3.32
N ALA A 20 0.80 0.87 3.13
CA ALA A 20 -0.55 1.35 3.43
C ALA A 20 -0.77 1.55 4.94
N ASP A 21 -0.34 0.60 5.77
CA ASP A 21 -0.47 0.65 7.24
C ASP A 21 0.38 1.76 7.87
N TYR A 22 1.62 1.90 7.41
CA TYR A 22 2.60 2.81 8.01
C TYR A 22 2.77 4.13 7.24
N CYS A 23 1.94 4.40 6.23
CA CYS A 23 1.96 5.60 5.37
C CYS A 23 3.37 6.02 4.91
N GLY A 24 4.18 5.05 4.47
CA GLY A 24 5.55 5.33 4.00
C GLY A 24 6.59 5.62 5.08
N ARG A 25 6.33 5.26 6.36
CA ARG A 25 7.39 5.22 7.40
C ARG A 25 8.32 4.03 7.17
N TRP A 26 9.26 4.19 6.23
CA TRP A 26 10.14 3.12 5.76
C TRP A 26 10.98 2.44 6.84
N GLU A 27 11.42 3.18 7.86
CA GLU A 27 12.20 2.59 8.94
C GLU A 27 11.37 1.62 9.79
N VAL A 28 10.10 1.94 10.01
CA VAL A 28 9.15 1.07 10.72
C VAL A 28 8.84 -0.17 9.89
N ILE A 29 8.62 0.01 8.59
CA ILE A 29 8.38 -1.10 7.64
C ILE A 29 9.60 -2.04 7.59
N ARG A 30 10.81 -1.48 7.55
CA ARG A 30 12.06 -2.26 7.62
C ARG A 30 12.11 -3.08 8.90
N ASP A 31 11.90 -2.45 10.06
CA ASP A 31 12.09 -3.12 11.35
C ASP A 31 11.07 -4.24 11.58
N ASN A 32 9.82 -4.01 11.15
CA ASN A 32 8.71 -4.92 11.39
C ASN A 32 8.63 -6.06 10.36
N ALA A 33 8.87 -5.78 9.08
CA ALA A 33 8.61 -6.74 8.00
C ALA A 33 9.85 -7.16 7.21
N PHE A 34 10.94 -6.37 7.22
CA PHE A 34 12.09 -6.57 6.33
C PHE A 34 13.45 -6.31 7.00
N ARG A 35 13.77 -7.06 8.08
CA ARG A 35 15.00 -6.88 8.88
C ARG A 35 16.33 -7.11 8.13
N GLY A 36 16.29 -7.66 6.91
CA GLY A 36 17.46 -7.85 6.04
C GLY A 36 17.55 -6.89 4.86
N ALA A 37 16.55 -6.02 4.67
CA ALA A 37 16.53 -5.05 3.58
C ALA A 37 16.92 -3.65 4.07
N THR A 38 17.61 -2.91 3.21
CA THR A 38 17.82 -1.47 3.44
C THR A 38 16.58 -0.69 3.03
N VAL A 39 16.35 0.47 3.67
CA VAL A 39 15.28 1.40 3.27
C VAL A 39 15.37 1.76 1.78
N SER A 40 16.59 1.92 1.25
CA SER A 40 16.82 2.17 -0.17
C SER A 40 16.34 1.03 -1.07
N GLN A 41 16.48 -0.22 -0.64
CA GLN A 41 15.94 -1.38 -1.38
C GLN A 41 14.42 -1.40 -1.34
N LEU A 42 13.81 -1.12 -0.18
CA LEU A 42 12.35 -1.04 -0.04
C LEU A 42 11.74 0.03 -0.95
N LYS A 43 12.29 1.26 -0.91
CA LYS A 43 11.87 2.37 -1.77
C LYS A 43 12.00 2.02 -3.25
N ASN A 44 13.18 1.56 -3.67
CA ASN A 44 13.42 1.19 -5.06
C ASN A 44 12.47 0.09 -5.54
N LYS A 45 12.14 -0.88 -4.67
CA LYS A 45 11.19 -1.92 -5.01
C LYS A 45 9.77 -1.37 -5.14
N TYR A 46 9.33 -0.59 -4.15
CA TYR A 46 7.99 0.02 -4.15
C TYR A 46 7.76 0.91 -5.37
N TYR A 47 8.71 1.77 -5.74
CA TYR A 47 8.59 2.60 -6.94
C TYR A 47 8.60 1.78 -8.23
N LYS A 48 9.31 0.65 -8.28
CA LYS A 48 9.24 -0.26 -9.43
C LYS A 48 7.87 -0.94 -9.55
N LEU A 49 7.30 -1.36 -8.42
CA LEU A 49 5.93 -1.89 -8.37
C LEU A 49 4.91 -0.85 -8.84
N ALA A 50 5.01 0.38 -8.32
CA ALA A 50 4.12 1.48 -8.69
C ALA A 50 4.24 1.91 -10.16
N ARG A 51 5.40 1.71 -10.80
CA ARG A 51 5.56 1.95 -12.25
C ARG A 51 5.09 0.78 -13.13
N ALA A 52 5.07 -0.44 -12.58
CA ALA A 52 4.69 -1.64 -13.30
C ALA A 52 3.17 -1.88 -13.28
N GLU A 53 2.48 -1.42 -12.24
CA GLU A 53 1.02 -1.42 -12.21
C GLU A 53 0.46 -0.22 -13.00
N PRO A 54 -0.47 -0.42 -13.95
CA PRO A 54 -1.24 0.69 -14.50
C PRO A 54 -1.97 1.36 -13.33
N VAL A 55 -1.79 2.66 -13.21
CA VAL A 55 -2.29 3.50 -12.11
C VAL A 55 -3.79 3.28 -11.89
N VAL A 56 -4.14 2.37 -10.98
CA VAL A 56 -5.41 2.40 -10.27
C VAL A 56 -5.10 3.22 -9.02
N LEU A 57 -5.40 4.52 -9.08
CA LEU A 57 -5.37 5.42 -7.93
C LEU A 57 -6.36 4.89 -6.89
N LYS A 58 -5.98 3.89 -6.10
CA LYS A 58 -6.64 3.64 -4.82
C LYS A 58 -6.14 4.71 -3.88
N ALA A 59 -6.99 5.73 -3.73
CA ALA A 59 -6.84 6.81 -2.79
C ALA A 59 -6.44 6.28 -1.41
N ALA A 60 -5.16 6.42 -1.07
CA ALA A 60 -4.73 6.47 0.32
C ALA A 60 -5.07 7.88 0.81
N GLY A 61 -6.33 8.07 1.19
CA GLY A 61 -6.88 9.30 1.70
C GLY A 61 -8.31 9.02 2.07
N GLY A 62 -8.58 8.88 3.37
CA GLY A 62 -9.89 8.55 3.88
C GLY A 62 -10.93 9.53 3.36
N LEU A 63 -11.82 9.04 2.49
CA LEU A 63 -13.18 9.53 2.38
C LEU A 63 -14.06 8.32 2.12
N ALA A 64 -15.12 8.28 2.90
CA ALA A 64 -16.09 7.24 3.02
C ALA A 64 -16.47 6.60 1.67
N ASN A 65 -16.46 5.27 1.66
CA ASN A 65 -17.13 4.49 0.64
C ASN A 65 -18.64 4.60 0.87
N ILE A 66 -19.21 5.80 0.68
CA ILE A 66 -20.66 5.98 0.59
C ILE A 66 -21.02 5.44 -0.78
N ALA A 67 -21.37 4.16 -0.84
CA ALA A 67 -21.99 3.60 -2.04
C ALA A 67 -23.20 4.46 -2.39
N LEU A 68 -23.52 4.62 -3.68
CA LEU A 68 -24.69 5.37 -4.15
C LEU A 68 -26.01 4.96 -3.45
N ALA A 69 -26.06 3.72 -2.93
CA ALA A 69 -27.14 3.19 -2.11
C ALA A 69 -27.32 3.90 -0.74
N ASP A 70 -26.26 4.43 -0.15
CA ASP A 70 -26.25 5.03 1.18
C ASP A 70 -26.75 6.49 1.13
N ILE A 71 -26.47 7.22 0.04
CA ILE A 71 -27.06 8.54 -0.25
C ILE A 71 -28.60 8.43 -0.41
N GLN A 72 -29.09 7.35 -1.01
CA GLN A 72 -30.53 7.10 -1.15
C GLN A 72 -31.21 6.77 0.19
N LEU A 73 -30.49 6.16 1.13
CA LEU A 73 -31.03 5.86 2.47
C LEU A 73 -31.19 7.14 3.30
N LEU A 74 -30.23 8.07 3.20
CA LEU A 74 -30.28 9.37 3.90
C LEU A 74 -31.38 10.29 3.34
N ALA A 75 -31.61 10.28 2.02
CA ALA A 75 -32.67 11.07 1.39
C ALA A 75 -34.09 10.62 1.81
N ARG A 76 -34.24 9.36 2.25
CA ARG A 76 -35.53 8.76 2.60
C ARG A 76 -35.89 8.87 4.09
N MET A 77 -34.96 9.33 4.93
CA MET A 77 -35.19 9.63 6.35
C MET A 77 -35.52 11.10 6.61
N LEU A 78 -35.63 11.92 5.55
CA LEU A 78 -35.96 13.34 5.62
C LEU A 78 -37.39 13.65 5.15
N GLU A 79 -38.24 12.62 5.08
CA GLU A 79 -39.69 12.70 4.88
C GLU A 79 -40.45 12.23 6.12
#